data_AF-A0A936JTS9-F1
#
_entry.id   AF-A0A936JTS9-F1
#
_cell.length_a   1.000
_cell.length_b   1.000
_cell.length_c   1.000
_cell.angle_alpha   90.00
_cell.angle_beta   90.00
_cell.angle_gamma   90.00
#
_symmetry.space_group_name_H-M   'P 1'
#
loop_
_entity.id
_entity.type
_entity.pdbx_description
1 polymer ?
#
loop_
_entity_poly.entity_id
_entity_poly.type
_entity_poly.pdbx_seq_one_letter_code
_entity_poly.pdbx_strand_id
1 'polypeptide(L)'
;MRKLLNNPWFVAVLALVALGGVAWPVLFPETSYPAPVAHGEPAVVDESAPETSAEGEAPSRLSVAAALKALVIPSTVRDPFALPPKPVVLRPVAVGTAVEVVERLRLSAVWVQGAAVYLLLNGRICQPGDAVERFTVETAAVEGAWIRHAGARSFLPVGQEWVVTTSAPGPQLPLSP
;
A
#
# COMPACT_ATOMS: atom_id res chain seq x y z
N MET A 1 34.06 -20.26 -28.62
CA MET A 1 34.18 -20.65 -27.19
C MET A 1 34.06 -22.16 -26.92
N ARG A 2 33.59 -23.01 -27.86
CA ARG A 2 33.45 -24.47 -27.66
C ARG A 2 34.74 -25.25 -27.38
N LYS A 3 35.92 -24.72 -27.73
CA LYS A 3 37.22 -25.41 -27.51
C LYS A 3 37.63 -25.52 -26.03
N LEU A 4 37.14 -24.64 -25.15
CA LEU A 4 37.50 -24.65 -23.73
C LEU A 4 36.78 -25.76 -22.93
N LEU A 5 35.59 -26.20 -23.38
CA LEU A 5 34.79 -27.21 -22.68
C LEU A 5 35.22 -28.66 -22.97
N ASN A 6 36.05 -28.89 -23.99
CA ASN A 6 36.59 -30.23 -24.30
C ASN A 6 37.88 -30.55 -23.54
N ASN A 7 38.44 -29.60 -22.78
CA ASN A 7 39.62 -29.87 -21.98
C ASN A 7 39.19 -30.45 -20.62
N PRO A 8 39.46 -31.74 -20.34
CA PRO A 8 39.01 -32.40 -19.12
C PRO A 8 39.54 -31.72 -17.86
N TRP A 9 40.71 -31.08 -17.93
CA TRP A 9 41.30 -30.33 -16.83
C TRP A 9 40.48 -29.09 -16.47
N PHE A 10 39.93 -28.39 -17.48
CA PHE A 10 39.12 -27.19 -17.25
C PHE A 10 37.77 -27.56 -16.62
N VAL A 11 37.17 -28.66 -17.06
CA VAL A 11 35.93 -29.21 -16.49
C VAL A 11 36.15 -29.65 -15.04
N ALA A 12 37.28 -30.30 -14.75
CA ALA A 12 37.62 -30.72 -13.38
C ALA A 12 37.79 -29.53 -12.43
N VAL A 13 38.52 -28.48 -12.84
CA VAL A 13 38.67 -27.25 -12.04
C VAL A 13 37.33 -26.56 -11.83
N LEU A 14 36.50 -26.45 -12.87
CA LEU A 14 35.18 -25.83 -12.77
C LEU A 14 34.26 -26.60 -11.80
N ALA A 15 34.28 -27.93 -11.85
CA ALA A 15 33.53 -28.78 -10.94
C ALA A 15 34.01 -28.61 -9.48
N LEU A 16 35.32 -28.49 -9.26
CA LEU A 16 35.90 -28.26 -7.93
C LEU A 16 35.48 -26.89 -7.37
N VAL A 17 35.47 -25.84 -8.20
CA VAL A 17 34.98 -24.50 -7.82
C VAL A 17 33.49 -24.53 -7.48
N ALA A 18 32.68 -25.23 -8.27
CA ALA A 18 31.25 -25.36 -8.01
C ALA A 18 30.97 -26.10 -6.69
N LEU A 19 31.69 -27.19 -6.42
CA LEU A 19 31.58 -27.94 -5.16
C LEU A 19 32.05 -27.10 -3.96
N GLY A 20 33.14 -26.35 -4.11
CA GLY A 20 33.63 -25.44 -3.08
C GLY A 20 32.62 -24.34 -2.74
N GLY A 21 31.97 -23.74 -3.73
CA GLY A 21 30.96 -22.69 -3.52
C GLY A 21 29.71 -23.16 -2.77
N VAL A 22 29.29 -24.42 -2.98
CA VAL A 22 28.14 -25.02 -2.28
C VAL A 22 28.50 -25.44 -0.84
N ALA A 23 29.72 -25.94 -0.62
CA ALA A 23 30.18 -26.36 0.70
C ALA A 23 30.59 -25.19 1.62
N TRP A 24 31.04 -24.07 1.06
CA TRP A 24 31.51 -22.90 1.81
C TRP A 24 30.48 -22.30 2.79
N PRO A 25 29.22 -22.01 2.40
CA PRO A 25 28.23 -21.46 3.33
C PRO A 25 27.80 -22.45 4.42
N VAL A 26 28.03 -23.76 4.23
CA VAL A 26 27.72 -24.80 5.23
C VAL A 26 28.83 -24.87 6.29
N LEU A 27 30.08 -24.63 5.91
CA LEU A 27 31.24 -24.74 6.81
C LEU A 27 31.56 -23.42 7.56
N PHE A 28 31.17 -22.27 7.01
CA PHE A 28 31.49 -20.96 7.61
C PHE A 28 30.25 -20.04 7.71
N PRO A 29 29.33 -20.29 8.66
CA PRO A 29 28.11 -19.49 8.82
C PRO A 29 28.32 -18.07 9.41
N GLU A 30 29.54 -17.66 9.78
CA GLU A 30 29.76 -16.45 10.61
C GLU A 30 30.24 -15.18 9.89
N THR A 31 30.41 -15.14 8.57
CA THR A 31 30.75 -13.87 7.88
C THR A 31 29.50 -13.06 7.51
N SER A 32 28.75 -12.67 8.54
CA SER A 32 27.76 -11.59 8.44
C SER A 32 28.49 -10.26 8.27
N TYR A 33 28.59 -9.78 7.03
CA TYR A 33 29.04 -8.42 6.75
C TYR A 33 28.02 -7.41 7.29
N PRO A 34 28.41 -6.42 8.11
CA PRO A 34 27.53 -5.32 8.47
C PRO A 34 27.27 -4.42 7.27
N ALA A 35 26.00 -4.07 7.07
CA ALA A 35 25.53 -3.16 6.03
C ALA A 35 26.14 -1.74 6.19
N PRO A 36 26.47 -1.04 5.10
CA PRO A 36 26.88 0.36 5.18
C PRO A 36 25.67 1.24 5.53
N VAL A 37 25.76 1.93 6.67
CA VAL A 37 24.82 2.97 7.08
C VAL A 37 25.04 4.20 6.19
N ALA A 38 24.12 4.46 5.27
CA ALA A 38 24.09 5.71 4.52
C ALA A 38 23.38 6.78 5.35
N HIS A 39 24.15 7.66 5.97
CA HIS A 39 23.69 8.97 6.46
C HIS A 39 23.50 9.92 5.26
N GLY A 40 22.35 10.59 5.17
CA GLY A 40 22.12 11.63 4.17
C GLY A 40 20.75 12.32 4.26
N GLU A 41 20.67 13.32 5.13
CA GLU A 41 19.67 14.40 5.20
C GLU A 41 20.48 15.70 5.50
N PRO A 42 20.02 16.96 5.31
CA PRO A 42 18.93 17.56 4.50
C PRO A 42 19.46 18.68 3.55
N ALA A 43 18.60 19.24 2.68
CA ALA A 43 18.68 20.66 2.31
C ALA A 43 17.35 21.17 1.72
N VAL A 44 16.65 21.99 2.51
CA VAL A 44 15.53 22.86 2.12
C VAL A 44 16.12 24.17 1.59
N VAL A 45 15.68 24.64 0.43
CA VAL A 45 15.97 25.99 -0.07
C VAL A 45 14.63 26.73 -0.19
N ASP A 46 14.53 27.77 0.63
CA ASP A 46 13.45 28.75 0.73
C ASP A 46 13.82 29.96 -0.16
N GLU A 47 12.97 30.37 -1.09
CA GLU A 47 13.22 31.53 -1.96
C GLU A 47 12.07 32.54 -1.85
N SER A 48 12.48 33.77 -1.53
CA SER A 48 11.70 34.86 -0.98
C SER A 48 10.85 35.65 -1.99
N ALA A 49 9.86 36.34 -1.43
CA ALA A 49 8.98 37.35 -2.02
C ALA A 49 9.72 38.60 -2.57
N PRO A 50 8.98 39.51 -3.23
CA PRO A 50 9.14 40.91 -2.90
C PRO A 50 7.82 41.68 -2.68
N GLU A 51 7.95 42.67 -1.80
CA GLU A 51 6.98 43.67 -1.36
C GLU A 51 6.70 44.73 -2.45
N THR A 52 5.54 45.39 -2.37
CA THR A 52 5.34 46.73 -2.94
C THR A 52 4.33 47.51 -2.11
N SER A 53 4.81 48.61 -1.52
CA SER A 53 4.06 49.66 -0.83
C SER A 53 3.39 50.63 -1.82
N ALA A 54 2.27 51.25 -1.43
CA ALA A 54 2.06 52.69 -1.60
C ALA A 54 0.80 53.20 -0.85
N GLU A 55 0.94 54.42 -0.35
CA GLU A 55 0.03 55.23 0.46
C GLU A 55 -1.34 55.58 -0.15
N GLY A 56 -2.34 55.71 0.74
CA GLY A 56 -2.90 57.03 1.10
C GLY A 56 -4.14 57.52 0.34
N GLU A 57 -5.31 57.48 0.99
CA GLU A 57 -6.27 58.60 0.99
C GLU A 57 -7.43 58.31 1.98
N ALA A 58 -7.68 59.23 2.90
CA ALA A 58 -8.91 59.24 3.70
C ALA A 58 -9.79 60.37 3.18
N PRO A 59 -11.05 60.09 2.82
CA PRO A 59 -12.10 60.83 3.52
C PRO A 59 -13.37 60.02 3.81
N SER A 60 -14.15 60.59 4.74
CA SER A 60 -15.54 60.26 5.05
C SER A 60 -15.75 59.05 5.97
N ARG A 61 -15.63 59.31 7.27
CA ARG A 61 -16.16 58.45 8.34
C ARG A 61 -17.69 58.45 8.31
N LEU A 62 -18.27 57.78 7.32
CA LEU A 62 -19.61 57.21 7.48
C LEU A 62 -19.46 56.12 8.54
N SER A 63 -20.12 56.34 9.68
CA SER A 63 -20.12 55.40 10.79
C SER A 63 -20.42 53.99 10.26
N VAL A 64 -19.49 53.07 10.47
CA VAL A 64 -19.63 51.65 10.09
C VAL A 64 -20.93 51.06 10.66
N ALA A 65 -21.39 51.58 11.81
CA ALA A 65 -22.67 51.21 12.41
C ALA A 65 -23.89 51.69 11.62
N ALA A 66 -23.80 52.82 10.90
CA ALA A 66 -24.86 53.31 10.01
C ALA A 66 -24.94 52.49 8.72
N ALA A 67 -23.80 52.09 8.15
CA ALA A 67 -23.75 51.19 7.00
C ALA A 67 -24.25 49.77 7.35
N LEU A 68 -23.91 49.24 8.53
CA LEU A 68 -24.38 47.95 9.03
C LEU A 68 -25.90 47.91 9.25
N LYS A 69 -26.51 49.01 9.71
CA LYS A 69 -27.97 49.07 9.87
C LYS A 69 -28.73 49.07 8.56
N ALA A 70 -28.15 49.61 7.48
CA ALA A 70 -28.75 49.55 6.14
C ALA A 70 -28.59 48.17 5.47
N LEU A 71 -27.66 47.34 5.95
CA LEU A 71 -27.40 46.00 5.41
C LEU A 71 -28.20 44.87 6.06
N VAL A 72 -29.14 45.19 6.94
CA VAL A 72 -30.04 44.18 7.54
C VAL A 72 -31.05 43.74 6.48
N ILE A 73 -30.65 42.75 5.68
CA ILE A 73 -31.53 42.06 4.75
C ILE A 73 -32.57 41.31 5.60
N PRO A 74 -33.89 41.57 5.42
CA PRO A 74 -34.91 40.81 6.11
C PRO A 74 -34.76 39.33 5.72
N SER A 75 -34.30 38.52 6.67
CA SER A 75 -34.00 37.10 6.51
C SER A 75 -35.28 36.25 6.53
N THR A 76 -36.24 36.61 5.69
CA THR A 76 -37.36 35.76 5.30
C THR A 76 -37.24 35.43 3.82
N VAL A 77 -36.03 34.99 3.44
CA VAL A 77 -35.81 34.33 2.15
C VAL A 77 -36.34 32.91 2.31
N ARG A 78 -37.59 32.71 1.91
CA ARG A 78 -38.17 31.40 1.68
C ARG A 78 -37.36 30.76 0.56
N ASP A 79 -36.53 29.78 0.90
CA ASP A 79 -35.67 29.08 -0.06
C ASP A 79 -36.55 28.43 -1.15
N PRO A 80 -36.47 28.89 -2.42
CA PRO A 80 -37.28 28.34 -3.51
C PRO A 80 -36.86 26.91 -3.92
N PHE A 81 -35.75 26.40 -3.38
CA PHE A 81 -35.25 25.04 -3.59
C PHE A 81 -35.38 24.14 -2.35
N ALA A 82 -35.97 24.63 -1.26
CA ALA A 82 -36.30 23.79 -0.12
C ALA A 82 -37.38 22.78 -0.53
N LEU A 83 -36.93 21.62 -0.99
CA LEU A 83 -37.78 20.48 -1.31
C LEU A 83 -38.57 20.10 -0.05
N PRO A 84 -39.88 19.82 -0.16
CA PRO A 84 -40.65 19.37 0.98
C PRO A 84 -40.00 18.11 1.56
N PRO A 85 -39.97 17.94 2.91
CA PRO A 85 -39.36 16.78 3.53
C PRO A 85 -40.02 15.52 2.97
N LYS A 86 -39.25 14.75 2.20
CA LYS A 86 -39.70 13.50 1.60
C LYS A 86 -40.08 12.57 2.76
N PRO A 87 -41.32 12.04 2.80
CA PRO A 87 -41.73 11.17 3.88
C PRO A 87 -40.78 9.97 3.92
N VAL A 88 -40.08 9.84 5.05
CA VAL A 88 -39.20 8.72 5.32
C VAL A 88 -40.10 7.51 5.54
N VAL A 89 -40.36 6.77 4.46
CA VAL A 89 -40.90 5.42 4.55
C VAL A 89 -39.83 4.61 5.28
N LEU A 90 -40.10 4.26 6.53
CA LEU A 90 -39.30 3.31 7.30
C LEU A 90 -39.30 1.98 6.53
N ARG A 91 -38.26 1.78 5.71
CA ARG A 91 -37.98 0.48 5.12
C ARG A 91 -37.76 -0.50 6.28
N PRO A 92 -38.40 -1.68 6.29
CA PRO A 92 -37.99 -2.74 7.20
C PRO A 92 -36.50 -3.00 6.96
N VAL A 93 -35.72 -2.91 8.03
CA VAL A 93 -34.29 -3.24 8.02
C VAL A 93 -34.18 -4.70 7.62
N ALA A 94 -33.86 -4.93 6.35
CA ALA A 94 -33.54 -6.25 5.86
C ALA A 94 -32.31 -6.73 6.64
N VAL A 95 -32.48 -7.89 7.27
CA VAL A 95 -31.45 -8.68 7.93
C VAL A 95 -30.18 -8.66 7.08
N GLY A 96 -29.06 -8.31 7.72
CA GLY A 96 -27.78 -8.00 7.09
C GLY A 96 -27.40 -8.98 5.98
N THR A 97 -27.50 -8.52 4.74
CA THR A 97 -26.87 -9.16 3.59
C THR A 97 -25.37 -9.18 3.86
N ALA A 98 -24.79 -10.37 3.91
CA ALA A 98 -23.35 -10.55 3.99
C ALA A 98 -22.71 -9.70 2.88
N VAL A 99 -21.91 -8.72 3.28
CA VAL A 99 -21.20 -7.87 2.32
C VAL A 99 -20.17 -8.76 1.65
N GLU A 100 -20.42 -9.08 0.38
CA GLU A 100 -19.47 -9.78 -0.46
C GLU A 100 -18.31 -8.83 -0.77
N VAL A 101 -17.12 -9.15 -0.25
CA VAL A 101 -15.92 -8.37 -0.50
C VAL A 101 -15.12 -9.10 -1.57
N VAL A 102 -14.95 -8.45 -2.72
CA VAL A 102 -14.12 -8.95 -3.81
C VAL A 102 -12.71 -8.40 -3.61
N GLU A 103 -11.80 -9.25 -3.13
CA GLU A 103 -10.40 -8.92 -2.94
C GLU A 103 -9.60 -9.37 -4.17
N ARG A 104 -8.69 -8.51 -4.64
CA ARG A 104 -7.84 -8.78 -5.81
C ARG A 104 -6.39 -8.83 -5.37
N LEU A 105 -5.70 -9.91 -5.72
CA LEU A 105 -4.33 -10.15 -5.34
C LEU A 105 -3.48 -10.40 -6.59
N ARG A 106 -2.52 -9.51 -6.83
CA ARG A 106 -1.63 -9.57 -7.98
C ARG A 106 -0.19 -9.72 -7.53
N LEU A 107 0.44 -10.84 -7.90
CA LEU A 107 1.86 -11.07 -7.68
C LEU A 107 2.63 -10.52 -8.88
N SER A 108 3.26 -9.37 -8.72
CA SER A 108 3.92 -8.67 -9.83
C SER A 108 5.35 -9.14 -10.06
N ALA A 109 6.08 -9.47 -8.99
CA ALA A 109 7.46 -9.92 -9.06
C ALA A 109 7.83 -10.78 -7.84
N VAL A 110 8.81 -11.66 -8.03
CA VAL A 110 9.51 -12.37 -6.96
C VAL A 110 11.01 -12.24 -7.22
N TRP A 111 11.79 -11.93 -6.19
CA TRP A 111 13.25 -11.91 -6.27
C TRP A 111 13.87 -12.48 -5.01
N VAL A 112 15.12 -12.93 -5.16
CA VAL A 112 15.91 -13.49 -4.07
C VAL A 112 17.09 -12.55 -3.81
N GLN A 113 17.28 -12.17 -2.56
CA GLN A 113 18.40 -11.35 -2.13
C GLN A 113 19.08 -12.05 -0.94
N GLY A 114 20.21 -12.68 -1.22
CA GLY A 114 20.89 -13.55 -0.25
C GLY A 114 20.04 -14.78 0.08
N ALA A 115 19.75 -14.99 1.36
CA ALA A 115 18.90 -16.09 1.84
C ALA A 115 17.41 -15.72 1.92
N ALA A 116 17.05 -14.46 1.65
CA ALA A 116 15.67 -13.98 1.75
C ALA A 116 14.98 -13.94 0.38
N VAL A 117 13.70 -14.33 0.37
CA VAL A 117 12.81 -14.23 -0.80
C VAL A 117 11.84 -13.09 -0.56
N TYR A 118 11.75 -12.18 -1.52
CA TYR A 118 10.87 -11.02 -1.49
C TYR A 118 9.85 -11.12 -2.62
N LEU A 119 8.64 -10.65 -2.34
CA LEU A 119 7.51 -10.65 -3.25
C LEU A 119 6.95 -9.25 -3.39
N LEU A 120 6.48 -8.89 -4.58
CA LEU A 120 5.71 -7.67 -4.81
C LEU A 120 4.23 -8.03 -4.98
N LEU A 121 3.46 -7.97 -3.90
CA LEU A 121 2.02 -8.26 -3.85
C LEU A 121 1.23 -6.95 -3.78
N ASN A 122 0.36 -6.69 -4.77
CA ASN A 122 -0.43 -5.45 -4.84
C ASN A 122 0.42 -4.16 -4.69
N GLY A 123 1.66 -4.19 -5.19
CA GLY A 123 2.60 -3.07 -5.07
C GLY A 123 3.29 -2.94 -3.72
N ARG A 124 3.07 -3.85 -2.77
CA ARG A 124 3.76 -3.93 -1.48
C ARG A 124 4.82 -5.02 -1.48
N ILE A 125 5.96 -4.74 -0.86
CA ILE A 125 7.04 -5.71 -0.67
C ILE A 125 6.69 -6.56 0.55
N CYS A 126 6.69 -7.89 0.37
CA CYS A 126 6.35 -8.87 1.41
C CYS A 126 7.36 -10.01 1.42
N GLN A 127 7.45 -10.73 2.53
CA GLN A 127 8.23 -11.95 2.72
C GLN A 127 7.32 -13.14 3.09
N PRO A 128 7.80 -14.39 2.95
CA PRO A 128 7.13 -15.54 3.54
C PRO A 128 6.89 -15.34 5.04
N GLY A 129 5.65 -15.51 5.48
CA GLY A 129 5.17 -15.25 6.84
C GLY A 129 4.35 -13.96 6.96
N ASP A 130 4.50 -13.01 6.04
CA ASP A 130 3.77 -11.75 6.10
C ASP A 130 2.28 -11.91 5.78
N ALA A 131 1.47 -11.11 6.46
CA ALA A 131 0.05 -10.98 6.19
C ALA A 131 -0.23 -9.76 5.31
N VAL A 132 -0.94 -9.97 4.21
CA VAL A 132 -1.42 -8.92 3.30
C VAL A 132 -2.94 -9.00 3.30
N GLU A 133 -3.60 -8.04 3.94
CA GLU A 133 -5.06 -8.03 4.10
C GLU A 133 -5.55 -9.30 4.83
N ARG A 134 -6.33 -10.16 4.16
CA ARG A 134 -6.83 -11.45 4.68
C ARG A 134 -5.98 -12.65 4.24
N PHE A 135 -4.89 -12.39 3.54
CA PHE A 135 -4.01 -13.39 2.96
C PHE A 135 -2.73 -13.50 3.79
N THR A 136 -2.20 -14.71 3.92
CA THR A 136 -0.87 -14.95 4.49
C THR A 136 0.01 -15.63 3.47
N VAL A 137 1.21 -15.09 3.25
CA VAL A 137 2.20 -15.70 2.37
C VAL A 137 2.82 -16.87 3.12
N GLU A 138 2.52 -18.11 2.77
CA GLU A 138 3.07 -19.29 3.45
C GLU A 138 4.50 -19.57 3.00
N THR A 139 4.70 -19.68 1.69
CA THR A 139 5.99 -19.96 1.06
C THR A 139 6.10 -19.25 -0.27
N ALA A 140 7.31 -18.94 -0.69
CA ALA A 140 7.59 -18.27 -1.96
C ALA A 140 8.70 -18.98 -2.73
N ALA A 141 8.52 -19.08 -4.03
CA ALA A 141 9.47 -19.61 -4.99
C ALA A 141 9.57 -18.65 -6.19
N VAL A 142 10.58 -18.85 -7.04
CA VAL A 142 10.81 -17.98 -8.21
C VAL A 142 9.61 -17.95 -9.17
N GLU A 143 8.83 -19.03 -9.22
CA GLU A 143 7.66 -19.16 -10.09
C GLU A 143 6.37 -18.55 -9.50
N GLY A 144 6.32 -18.35 -8.18
CA GLY A 144 5.10 -17.89 -7.52
C GLY A 144 5.10 -18.06 -6.01
N ALA A 145 3.96 -17.77 -5.41
CA ALA A 145 3.76 -17.82 -3.96
C ALA A 145 2.60 -18.74 -3.59
N TRP A 146 2.77 -19.49 -2.50
CA TRP A 146 1.66 -20.16 -1.85
C TRP A 146 1.01 -19.22 -0.85
N ILE A 147 -0.28 -18.97 -1.06
CA ILE A 147 -1.06 -18.01 -0.30
C ILE A 147 -2.17 -18.73 0.43
N ARG A 148 -2.27 -18.48 1.74
CA ARG A 148 -3.31 -19.00 2.61
C ARG A 148 -4.41 -17.96 2.76
N HIS A 149 -5.67 -18.39 2.60
CA HIS A 149 -6.86 -17.54 2.68
C HIS A 149 -8.05 -18.36 3.19
N ALA A 150 -8.80 -17.86 4.18
CA ALA A 150 -10.04 -18.49 4.67
C ALA A 150 -9.97 -20.02 4.92
N GLY A 151 -8.80 -20.54 5.33
CA GLY A 151 -8.57 -21.98 5.56
C GLY A 151 -8.18 -22.81 4.33
N ALA A 152 -8.16 -22.21 3.14
CA ALA A 152 -7.65 -22.82 1.91
C ALA A 152 -6.25 -22.29 1.57
N ARG A 153 -5.54 -23.08 0.75
CA ARG A 153 -4.21 -22.75 0.22
C ARG A 153 -4.26 -22.76 -1.29
N SER A 154 -3.75 -21.70 -1.91
CA SER A 154 -3.75 -21.53 -3.37
C SER A 154 -2.37 -21.08 -3.83
N PHE A 155 -1.95 -21.54 -5.01
CA PHE A 155 -0.71 -21.09 -5.64
C PHE A 155 -1.00 -19.90 -6.55
N LEU A 156 -0.30 -18.78 -6.32
CA LEU A 156 -0.36 -17.59 -7.15
C LEU A 156 0.93 -17.48 -7.97
N PRO A 157 0.90 -17.82 -9.27
CA PRO A 157 2.06 -17.66 -10.15
C PRO A 157 2.41 -16.17 -10.39
N VAL A 158 3.69 -15.90 -10.66
CA VAL A 158 4.17 -14.54 -10.96
C VAL A 158 3.51 -14.00 -12.23
N GLY A 159 3.10 -12.74 -12.18
CA GLY A 159 2.45 -12.04 -13.29
C GLY A 159 0.96 -12.28 -13.41
N GLN A 160 0.37 -13.15 -12.59
CA GLN A 160 -1.07 -13.40 -12.57
C GLN A 160 -1.77 -12.58 -11.49
N GLU A 161 -3.05 -12.31 -11.75
CA GLU A 161 -3.98 -11.71 -10.81
C GLU A 161 -5.01 -12.76 -10.39
N TRP A 162 -5.27 -12.84 -9.10
CA TRP A 162 -6.25 -13.73 -8.53
C TRP A 162 -7.32 -12.93 -7.82
N VAL A 163 -8.58 -13.24 -8.13
CA VAL A 163 -9.74 -12.57 -7.57
C VAL A 163 -10.43 -13.54 -6.63
N VAL A 164 -10.48 -13.18 -5.36
CA VAL A 164 -11.14 -13.97 -4.32
C VAL A 164 -12.36 -13.21 -3.84
N THR A 165 -13.50 -13.80 -4.08
CA THR A 165 -14.74 -13.39 -3.44
C THR A 165 -14.78 -13.99 -2.06
N THR A 166 -14.65 -13.17 -1.02
CA THR A 166 -14.82 -13.61 0.36
C THR A 166 -16.09 -13.00 0.94
N SER A 167 -16.93 -13.84 1.54
CA SER A 167 -18.05 -13.35 2.33
C SER A 167 -17.48 -12.75 3.61
N ALA A 168 -17.66 -11.44 3.82
CA ALA A 168 -17.25 -10.84 5.07
C ALA A 168 -18.01 -11.53 6.24
N PRO A 169 -17.33 -11.89 7.35
CA PRO A 169 -18.03 -12.28 8.54
C PRO A 169 -18.95 -11.12 8.92
N GLY A 170 -20.27 -11.38 8.92
CA GLY A 170 -21.26 -10.38 9.25
C GLY A 170 -20.95 -9.73 10.60
N PRO A 171 -21.41 -8.50 10.85
CA PRO A 171 -21.17 -7.82 12.12
C PRO A 171 -21.61 -8.75 13.25
N GLN A 172 -20.65 -9.16 14.09
CA GLN A 172 -20.96 -9.90 15.30
C GLN A 172 -21.75 -8.95 16.18
N LEU A 173 -23.07 -9.14 16.25
CA LEU A 173 -23.89 -8.45 17.22
C LEU A 173 -23.28 -8.73 18.60
N PRO A 174 -22.93 -7.71 19.38
CA PRO A 174 -22.43 -7.93 20.72
C PRO A 174 -23.48 -8.74 21.48
N LEU A 175 -23.09 -9.92 21.95
CA LEU A 175 -23.89 -10.71 22.89
C LEU A 175 -24.24 -9.78 24.05
N SER A 176 -25.51 -9.39 24.14
CA SER A 176 -25.98 -8.60 25.26
C SER A 176 -25.89 -9.45 26.53
N PRO A 177 -25.37 -8.90 27.63
CA PRO A 177 -25.19 -9.62 28.90
C PRO A 177 -26.52 -10.01 29.56
#